data_AF-U2RFK0-F1
#
_entry.id   AF-U2RFK0-F1
#
_cell.length_a   1.000
_cell.length_b   1.000
_cell.length_c   1.000
_cell.angle_alpha   90.00
_cell.angle_beta   90.00
_cell.angle_gamma   90.00
#
_symmetry.space_group_name_H-M   'P 1'
#
loop_
_entity.id
_entity.type
_entity.pdbx_description
1 polymer ?
#
loop_
_entity_poly.entity_id
_entity_poly.type
_entity_poly.pdbx_seq_one_letter_code
_entity_poly.pdbx_strand_id
1 'polypeptide(L)'
;NKFNDLLEKEAQKKREFEAQKSQLETEVADLKAKEEGKEKLFEKLKKDSEVRWHRDKYKQILNNYDIYYKNLAKLIREKEQKIFELEQILAIMGN
;
A
#
# COMPACT_ATOMS: atom_id res chain seq x y z
N ASN A 1 14.61 8.07 -39.83
CA ASN A 1 13.59 8.79 -39.02
C ASN A 1 13.88 8.68 -37.52
N LYS A 2 15.05 9.14 -37.05
CA LYS A 2 15.44 9.07 -35.62
C LYS A 2 14.49 9.81 -34.67
N PHE A 3 13.81 10.85 -35.18
CA PHE A 3 12.87 11.66 -34.40
C PHE A 3 11.58 10.89 -34.07
N ASN A 4 11.02 10.14 -35.03
CA ASN A 4 9.83 9.32 -34.79
C ASN A 4 10.12 8.17 -33.80
N ASP A 5 11.29 7.54 -33.89
CA ASP A 5 11.69 6.48 -32.95
C ASP A 5 11.87 7.00 -31.52
N LEU A 6 12.23 8.27 -31.34
CA LEU A 6 12.35 8.91 -30.03
C LEU A 6 10.98 9.23 -29.43
N LEU A 7 10.06 9.78 -30.24
CA LEU A 7 8.67 10.05 -29.83
C LEU A 7 7.93 8.77 -29.43
N GLU A 8 8.14 7.68 -30.18
CA GLU A 8 7.48 6.40 -29.88
C GLU A 8 7.99 5.78 -28.58
N LYS A 9 9.30 5.87 -28.31
CA LYS A 9 9.89 5.42 -27.03
C LYS A 9 9.43 6.25 -25.84
N GLU A 10 9.24 7.55 -26.02
CA GLU A 10 8.72 8.44 -24.99
C GLU A 10 7.26 8.13 -24.67
N ALA A 11 6.43 7.94 -25.70
CA ALA A 11 5.05 7.51 -25.54
C ALA A 11 4.94 6.13 -24.88
N GLN A 12 5.84 5.20 -25.19
CA GLN A 12 5.87 3.88 -24.58
C GLN A 12 6.23 3.95 -23.09
N LYS A 13 7.26 4.72 -22.72
CA LYS A 13 7.61 4.95 -21.31
C LYS A 13 6.48 5.62 -20.52
N LYS A 14 5.77 6.56 -21.12
CA LYS A 14 4.61 7.21 -20.50
C LYS A 14 3.51 6.19 -20.16
N ARG A 15 3.17 5.29 -21.09
CA ARG A 15 2.21 4.20 -20.85
C ARG A 15 2.68 3.23 -19.78
N GLU A 16 3.99 2.92 -19.75
CA GLU A 16 4.57 2.05 -18.70
C GLU A 16 4.44 2.69 -17.32
N PHE A 17 4.69 3.99 -17.18
CA PHE A 17 4.52 4.71 -15.91
C PHE A 17 3.04 4.82 -15.49
N GLU A 18 2.13 5.05 -16.44
CA GLU A 18 0.68 5.03 -16.18
C GLU A 18 0.20 3.65 -15.71
N ALA A 19 0.67 2.57 -16.35
CA ALA A 19 0.37 1.20 -15.95
C ALA A 19 0.92 0.88 -14.54
N GLN A 20 2.17 1.26 -14.25
CA GLN A 20 2.77 1.10 -12.93
C GLN A 20 2.01 1.88 -11.85
N LYS A 21 1.58 3.10 -12.16
CA LYS A 21 0.76 3.93 -11.27
C LYS A 21 -0.56 3.22 -10.93
N SER A 22 -1.30 2.78 -11.95
CA SER A 22 -2.60 2.11 -11.77
C SER A 22 -2.47 0.80 -10.95
N GLN A 23 -1.39 0.05 -11.18
CA GLN A 23 -1.10 -1.14 -10.40
C GLN A 23 -0.81 -0.80 -8.92
N LEU A 24 -0.02 0.24 -8.65
CA LEU A 24 0.26 0.69 -7.29
C LEU A 24 -0.98 1.24 -6.58
N GLU A 25 -1.86 1.95 -7.28
CA GLU A 25 -3.14 2.43 -6.73
C GLU A 25 -4.04 1.25 -6.31
N THR A 26 -4.11 0.22 -7.15
CA THR A 26 -4.86 -1.00 -6.84
C THR A 26 -4.28 -1.70 -5.61
N GLU A 27 -2.96 -1.85 -5.54
CA GLU A 27 -2.30 -2.43 -4.36
C GLU A 27 -2.54 -1.61 -3.08
N VAL A 28 -2.50 -0.27 -3.17
CA VAL A 28 -2.80 0.60 -2.02
C VAL A 28 -4.25 0.44 -1.58
N ALA A 29 -5.20 0.36 -2.51
CA ALA A 29 -6.61 0.11 -2.20
C ALA A 29 -6.81 -1.24 -1.48
N ASP A 30 -6.17 -2.30 -1.95
CA ASP A 30 -6.21 -3.62 -1.31
C ASP A 30 -5.58 -3.61 0.09
N LEU A 31 -4.47 -2.89 0.27
CA LEU A 31 -3.81 -2.76 1.57
C LEU A 31 -4.66 -1.95 2.55
N LYS A 32 -5.35 -0.89 2.10
CA LYS A 32 -6.30 -0.13 2.91
C LYS A 32 -7.53 -0.96 3.31
N ALA A 33 -8.06 -1.77 2.41
CA ALA A 33 -9.17 -2.69 2.74
C ALA A 33 -8.75 -3.73 3.81
N LYS A 34 -7.49 -4.20 3.77
CA LYS A 34 -6.92 -5.07 4.83
C LYS A 34 -6.74 -4.34 6.16
N GLU A 35 -6.47 -3.04 6.12
CA GLU A 35 -6.41 -2.20 7.32
C GLU A 35 -7.79 -2.03 7.97
N GLU A 36 -8.87 -1.84 7.20
CA GLU A 36 -10.23 -1.75 7.76
C GLU A 36 -10.68 -3.04 8.46
N GLY A 37 -10.22 -4.20 7.98
CA GLY A 37 -10.47 -5.49 8.65
C GLY A 37 -9.85 -5.62 10.05
N LYS A 38 -8.93 -4.72 10.41
CA LYS A 38 -8.22 -4.69 11.69
C LYS A 38 -9.15 -4.55 12.88
N GLU A 39 -10.12 -3.62 12.81
CA GLU A 39 -10.92 -3.24 13.98
C GLU A 39 -11.71 -4.44 14.53
N LYS A 40 -12.37 -5.20 13.63
CA LYS A 40 -13.15 -6.39 14.02
C LYS A 40 -12.28 -7.47 14.66
N LEU A 41 -11.07 -7.68 14.14
CA LEU A 41 -10.14 -8.68 14.68
C LEU A 41 -9.54 -8.23 16.01
N PHE A 42 -9.20 -6.95 16.13
CA PHE A 42 -8.62 -6.37 17.34
C PHE A 42 -9.63 -6.36 18.49
N GLU A 43 -10.89 -6.02 18.22
CA GLU A 43 -11.98 -6.10 19.20
C GLU A 43 -12.21 -7.53 19.69
N LYS A 44 -12.21 -8.52 18.77
CA LYS A 44 -12.34 -9.94 19.13
C LYS A 44 -11.18 -10.41 20.00
N LEU A 45 -9.94 -10.12 19.59
CA LEU A 45 -8.74 -10.48 20.35
C LEU A 45 -8.70 -9.81 21.73
N LYS A 46 -9.18 -8.57 21.85
CA LYS A 46 -9.26 -7.86 23.13
C LYS A 46 -10.24 -8.53 24.08
N LYS A 47 -11.45 -8.88 23.62
CA LYS A 47 -12.45 -9.63 24.41
C LYS A 47 -11.91 -11.01 24.82
N ASP A 48 -11.29 -11.73 23.88
CA ASP A 48 -10.71 -13.04 24.17
C ASP A 48 -9.52 -12.97 25.15
N SER A 49 -8.77 -11.86 25.15
CA SER A 49 -7.64 -11.63 26.08
C SER A 49 -8.05 -11.39 27.53
N GLU A 50 -9.32 -11.05 27.79
CA GLU A 50 -9.89 -10.91 29.13
C GLU A 50 -10.11 -12.29 29.79
N VAL A 51 -10.14 -13.36 29.00
CA VAL A 51 -10.18 -14.75 29.49
C VAL A 51 -8.83 -15.14 30.09
N ARG A 52 -8.82 -15.24 31.42
CA ARG A 52 -7.62 -15.41 32.27
C ARG A 52 -6.70 -16.56 31.84
N TRP A 53 -7.24 -17.60 31.23
CA TRP A 53 -6.49 -18.82 30.89
C TRP A 53 -5.60 -18.69 29.64
N HIS A 54 -5.88 -17.72 28.77
CA HIS A 54 -5.11 -17.49 27.55
C HIS A 54 -4.60 -16.05 27.40
N ARG A 55 -4.81 -15.22 28.42
CA ARG A 55 -4.42 -13.80 28.48
C ARG A 55 -3.04 -13.50 27.88
N ASP A 56 -2.01 -14.24 28.28
CA ASP A 56 -0.64 -13.94 27.84
C ASP A 56 -0.42 -14.31 26.36
N LYS A 57 -1.03 -15.40 25.88
CA LYS A 57 -1.01 -15.76 24.45
C LYS A 57 -1.75 -14.70 23.62
N TYR A 58 -2.93 -14.27 24.06
CA TYR A 58 -3.69 -13.24 23.34
C TYR A 58 -2.99 -11.88 23.37
N LYS A 59 -2.31 -11.51 24.46
CA LYS A 59 -1.47 -10.30 24.50
C LYS A 59 -0.32 -10.35 23.50
N GLN A 60 0.35 -11.49 23.37
CA GLN A 60 1.41 -11.66 22.36
C GLN A 60 0.84 -11.51 20.94
N ILE A 61 -0.29 -12.17 20.67
CA ILE A 61 -0.99 -12.05 19.38
C ILE A 61 -1.36 -10.58 19.12
N LEU A 62 -1.94 -9.89 20.10
CA LEU A 62 -2.31 -8.48 19.98
C LEU A 62 -1.11 -7.58 19.64
N ASN A 63 0.02 -7.80 20.31
CA ASN A 63 1.25 -7.04 20.05
C ASN A 63 1.81 -7.32 18.64
N ASN A 64 1.79 -8.59 18.21
CA ASN A 64 2.22 -8.96 16.86
C ASN A 64 1.32 -8.32 15.79
N TYR A 65 0.01 -8.27 16.02
CA TYR A 65 -0.93 -7.57 15.13
C TYR A 65 -0.70 -6.06 15.12
N ASP A 66 -0.43 -5.44 16.28
CA ASP A 66 -0.12 -4.02 16.34
C ASP A 66 1.14 -3.68 15.51
N ILE A 67 2.20 -4.47 15.64
CA ILE A 67 3.43 -4.34 14.83
C ILE A 67 3.13 -4.55 13.34
N TYR A 68 2.37 -5.58 13.00
CA TYR A 68 1.98 -5.87 11.62
C TYR A 68 1.26 -4.68 10.98
N TYR A 69 0.26 -4.12 11.66
CA TYR A 69 -0.50 -3.00 11.12
C TYR A 69 0.29 -1.68 11.10
N LYS A 70 1.22 -1.46 12.04
CA LYS A 70 2.17 -0.34 11.96
C LYS A 70 3.06 -0.43 10.73
N ASN A 71 3.57 -1.62 10.42
CA ASN A 71 4.36 -1.86 9.22
C ASN A 71 3.51 -1.73 7.94
N LEU A 72 2.26 -2.19 7.97
CA LEU A 72 1.31 -2.03 6.87
C LEU A 72 1.06 -0.54 6.57
N ALA A 73 0.80 0.27 7.60
CA ALA A 73 0.61 1.71 7.44
C ALA A 73 1.86 2.40 6.88
N LYS A 74 3.06 1.97 7.30
CA LYS A 74 4.32 2.47 6.74
C LYS A 74 4.45 2.12 5.25
N LEU A 75 4.15 0.87 4.88
CA LEU A 75 4.20 0.41 3.49
C LEU A 75 3.19 1.15 2.60
N ILE A 76 1.98 1.43 3.10
CA ILE A 76 0.98 2.24 2.39
C ILE A 76 1.55 3.62 2.09
N ARG A 77 2.12 4.31 3.08
CA ARG A 77 2.73 5.64 2.89
C ARG A 77 3.88 5.61 1.87
N GLU A 78 4.74 4.61 1.92
CA GLU A 78 5.84 4.45 0.95
C GLU A 78 5.31 4.26 -0.48
N LYS A 79 4.22 3.49 -0.65
CA LYS A 79 3.59 3.31 -1.96
C LYS A 79 2.87 4.58 -2.44
N GLU A 80 2.18 5.30 -1.56
CA GLU A 80 1.55 6.59 -1.87
C GLU A 80 2.60 7.64 -2.29
N GLN A 81 3.75 7.69 -1.60
CA GLN A 81 4.87 8.54 -1.98
C GLN A 81 5.36 8.21 -3.40
N LYS A 82 5.50 6.92 -3.73
CA LYS A 82 5.93 6.46 -5.05
C LYS A 82 4.91 6.78 -6.15
N ILE A 83 3.62 6.70 -5.84
CA ILE A 83 2.55 7.14 -6.75
C ILE A 83 2.69 8.64 -7.03
N PHE A 84 2.92 9.46 -5.99
CA PHE A 84 3.10 10.90 -6.13
C PHE A 84 4.35 11.27 -6.96
N GLU A 85 5.46 10.54 -6.78
CA GLU A 85 6.66 10.70 -7.61
C GLU A 85 6.39 10.36 -9.08
N LEU A 86 5.68 9.25 -9.35
CA LEU A 86 5.29 8.86 -10.70
C LEU A 86 4.34 9.89 -11.34
N GLU A 87 3.41 10.46 -10.57
CA GLU A 87 2.53 11.54 -11.02
C GLU A 87 3.30 12.78 -11.44
N GLN A 88 4.31 13.20 -10.66
CA GLN A 88 5.16 14.34 -11.02
C GLN A 88 5.95 14.08 -12.30
N ILE A 89 6.52 12.87 -12.45
CA ILE A 89 7.25 12.48 -13.68
C ILE A 89 6.30 12.51 -14.89
N LEU A 90 5.09 11.97 -14.76
CA LEU A 90 4.07 11.99 -15.81
C LEU A 90 3.61 13.40 -16.17
N ALA A 91 3.50 14.29 -15.19
CA ALA A 91 3.16 15.70 -15.41
C ALA A 91 4.27 16.44 -16.17
N ILE A 92 5.55 16.16 -15.86
CA ILE A 92 6.68 16.73 -16.60
C ILE A 92 6.74 16.20 -18.04
N MET A 93 6.45 14.91 -18.26
CA MET A 93 6.38 14.30 -19.59
C MET A 93 5.09 14.65 -20.37
N GLY A 94 4.15 15.34 -19.73
CA GLY A 94 2.89 15.80 -20.34
C GLY A 94 2.93 17.26 -20.83
N ASN A 95 3.90 18.04 -20.38
CA ASN A 95 4.18 19.43 -20.80
C ASN A 95 5.24 19.45 -21.90
#